data_AF-L8H4L8-F1
#
_entry.id   AF-L8H4L8-F1
#
_cell.length_a   1.000
_cell.length_b   1.000
_cell.length_c   1.000
_cell.angle_alpha   90.00
_cell.angle_beta   90.00
_cell.angle_gamma   90.00
#
_symmetry.space_group_name_H-M   'P 1'
#
loop_
_entity.id
_entity.type
_entity.pdbx_description
1 polymer ?
#
loop_
_entity_poly.entity_id
_entity_poly.type
_entity_poly.pdbx_seq_one_letter_code
_entity_poly.pdbx_strand_id
1 'polypeptide(L)'
;MADVVLRIADNVPYSRETKEGHPSKALGDLTLLRDIVLDADKIQAIGYEGIERCRAYAKHLEPFMEPGDIEECVVEHAEAKLVRLYTGGFICTAPGRAIAEPLHLELVDYLEDAKAKNKTD
;
A
#
# COMPACT_ATOMS: atom_id res chain seq x y z
N MET A 1 -3.30 -28.22 -3.09
CA MET A 1 -4.10 -26.97 -3.02
C MET A 1 -3.65 -26.07 -1.88
N ALA A 2 -3.69 -26.52 -0.61
CA ALA A 2 -3.19 -25.73 0.53
C ALA A 2 -1.72 -25.25 0.35
N ASP A 3 -0.86 -26.13 -0.19
CA ASP A 3 0.56 -25.79 -0.47
C ASP A 3 0.73 -24.62 -1.46
N VAL A 4 -0.10 -24.54 -2.50
CA VAL A 4 -0.01 -23.48 -3.52
C VAL A 4 -0.42 -22.13 -2.95
N VAL A 5 -1.50 -22.10 -2.15
CA VAL A 5 -1.99 -20.87 -1.53
C VAL A 5 -0.96 -20.31 -0.55
N LEU A 6 -0.38 -21.16 0.30
CA LEU A 6 0.65 -20.75 1.25
C LEU A 6 1.90 -20.21 0.54
N ARG A 7 2.35 -20.88 -0.53
CA ARG A 7 3.48 -20.42 -1.35
C ARG A 7 3.23 -19.06 -1.99
N ILE A 8 2.02 -18.79 -2.47
CA ILE A 8 1.68 -17.46 -3.01
C ILE A 8 1.64 -16.43 -1.88
N ALA A 9 0.91 -16.70 -0.80
CA ALA A 9 0.74 -15.78 0.33
C ALA A 9 2.08 -15.37 0.94
N ASP A 10 3.03 -16.30 1.06
CA ASP A 10 4.38 -16.00 1.54
C ASP A 10 5.12 -14.99 0.66
N ASN A 11 4.82 -14.90 -0.64
CA ASN A 11 5.55 -14.05 -1.59
C ASN A 11 4.81 -12.76 -1.96
N VAL A 12 3.82 -12.34 -1.16
CA VAL A 12 3.02 -11.11 -1.34
C VAL A 12 3.49 -9.88 -0.51
N PRO A 13 4.00 -10.01 0.73
CA PRO A 13 4.19 -8.83 1.60
C PRO A 13 5.24 -7.81 1.09
N TYR A 14 4.87 -6.53 1.06
CA TYR A 14 5.75 -5.40 0.73
C TYR A 14 7.04 -5.33 1.57
N SER A 15 6.94 -5.68 2.86
CA SER A 15 8.08 -5.68 3.78
C SER A 15 9.14 -6.72 3.42
N ARG A 16 8.78 -7.77 2.67
CA ARG A 16 9.73 -8.76 2.15
C ARG A 16 10.41 -8.23 0.89
N GLU A 17 9.66 -7.62 -0.02
CA GLU A 17 10.20 -7.05 -1.27
C GLU A 17 11.21 -5.93 -1.03
N THR A 18 10.98 -5.11 0.01
CA THR A 18 11.94 -4.05 0.39
C THR A 18 13.22 -4.58 1.05
N LYS A 19 13.18 -5.76 1.70
CA LYS A 19 14.34 -6.39 2.35
C LYS A 19 15.13 -7.31 1.41
N GLU A 20 14.43 -8.05 0.55
CA GLU A 20 15.01 -9.10 -0.29
C GLU A 20 15.19 -8.67 -1.77
N GLY A 21 14.66 -7.49 -2.14
CA GLY A 21 14.65 -6.99 -3.51
C GLY A 21 13.37 -7.36 -4.25
N HIS A 22 12.87 -6.43 -5.06
CA HIS A 22 11.73 -6.64 -5.94
C HIS A 22 12.19 -7.16 -7.32
N PRO A 23 11.58 -8.21 -7.89
CA PRO A 23 10.63 -9.16 -7.30
C PRO A 23 11.34 -10.33 -6.60
N SER A 24 10.93 -10.67 -5.36
CA SER A 24 11.52 -11.79 -4.61
C SER A 24 11.09 -13.12 -5.22
N LYS A 25 12.07 -13.91 -5.71
CA LYS A 25 11.99 -15.29 -6.24
C LYS A 25 10.90 -15.57 -7.27
N ALA A 26 11.32 -15.81 -8.52
CA ALA A 26 10.46 -16.40 -9.54
C ALA A 26 9.84 -17.71 -9.02
N LEU A 27 8.52 -17.79 -8.97
CA LEU A 27 7.79 -18.99 -8.54
C LEU A 27 7.52 -19.97 -9.69
N GLY A 28 8.25 -19.82 -10.80
CA GLY A 28 7.99 -20.54 -12.04
C GLY A 28 6.59 -20.23 -12.55
N ASP A 29 5.82 -21.27 -12.83
CA ASP A 29 4.47 -21.19 -13.38
C ASP A 29 3.47 -20.43 -12.48
N LEU A 30 3.77 -20.27 -11.19
CA LEU A 30 2.91 -19.56 -10.25
C LEU A 30 3.17 -18.05 -10.21
N THR A 31 4.15 -17.54 -10.95
CA THR A 31 4.55 -16.12 -10.89
C THR A 31 3.38 -15.20 -11.23
N LEU A 32 2.64 -15.47 -12.30
CA LEU A 32 1.49 -14.64 -12.68
C LEU A 32 0.38 -14.65 -11.61
N LEU A 33 0.07 -15.82 -11.04
CA LEU A 33 -0.92 -15.92 -9.97
C LEU A 33 -0.47 -15.15 -8.73
N ARG A 34 0.81 -15.23 -8.38
CA ARG A 34 1.40 -14.42 -7.30
C ARG A 34 1.27 -12.95 -7.60
N ASP A 35 1.67 -12.49 -8.80
CA ASP A 35 1.63 -11.07 -9.19
C ASP A 35 0.20 -10.53 -9.14
N ILE A 36 -0.81 -11.33 -9.50
CA ILE A 36 -2.24 -10.94 -9.38
C ILE A 36 -2.63 -10.74 -7.90
N VAL A 37 -2.28 -11.68 -7.02
CA VAL A 37 -2.59 -11.57 -5.59
C VAL A 37 -1.81 -10.43 -4.93
N LEU A 38 -0.57 -10.24 -5.35
CA LEU A 38 0.32 -9.15 -4.96
C LEU A 38 -0.30 -7.79 -5.28
N ASP A 39 -0.74 -7.62 -6.53
CA ASP A 39 -1.38 -6.38 -6.98
C ASP A 39 -2.66 -6.13 -6.20
N ALA A 40 -3.50 -7.14 -6.00
CA ALA A 40 -4.75 -7.00 -5.26
C ALA A 40 -4.53 -6.52 -3.82
N ASP A 41 -3.56 -7.09 -3.09
CA ASP A 41 -3.20 -6.66 -1.73
C ASP A 41 -2.77 -5.19 -1.69
N LYS A 42 -1.92 -4.79 -2.65
CA LYS A 42 -1.36 -3.43 -2.71
C LYS A 42 -2.38 -2.39 -3.18
N ILE A 43 -3.25 -2.75 -4.12
CA ILE A 43 -4.36 -1.90 -4.58
C ILE A 43 -5.29 -1.58 -3.42
N GLN A 44 -5.62 -2.57 -2.58
CA GLN A 44 -6.47 -2.36 -1.39
C GLN A 44 -5.80 -1.50 -0.31
N ALA A 45 -4.49 -1.26 -0.41
CA ALA A 45 -3.74 -0.44 0.54
C ALA A 45 -3.64 1.04 0.11
N ILE A 46 -4.06 1.41 -1.09
CA ILE A 46 -4.03 2.78 -1.62
C ILE A 46 -5.44 3.32 -1.90
N GLY A 47 -5.54 4.61 -2.25
CA GLY A 47 -6.82 5.31 -2.40
C GLY A 47 -7.47 5.67 -1.06
N TYR A 48 -8.69 6.22 -1.13
CA TYR A 48 -9.43 6.68 0.05
C TYR A 48 -9.64 5.58 1.09
N GLU A 49 -10.02 4.37 0.65
CA GLU A 49 -10.18 3.23 1.56
C GLU A 49 -8.86 2.85 2.25
N GLY A 50 -7.73 2.92 1.55
CA GLY A 50 -6.40 2.70 2.13
C GLY A 50 -6.06 3.70 3.23
N ILE A 51 -6.41 4.97 3.03
CA ILE A 51 -6.23 6.06 4.02
C ILE A 51 -7.11 5.80 5.25
N GLU A 52 -8.39 5.47 5.08
CA GLU A 52 -9.30 5.14 6.18
C GLU A 52 -8.82 3.92 6.98
N ARG A 53 -8.27 2.91 6.30
CA ARG A 53 -7.65 1.76 6.97
C ARG A 53 -6.46 2.17 7.84
N CYS A 54 -5.64 3.13 7.38
CA CYS A 54 -4.53 3.64 8.18
C CYS A 54 -5.01 4.41 9.41
N ARG A 55 -6.04 5.26 9.27
CA ARG A 55 -6.69 5.96 10.39
C ARG A 55 -7.23 4.97 11.43
N ALA A 56 -7.99 3.98 10.95
CA ALA A 56 -8.56 2.93 11.81
C ALA A 56 -7.47 2.12 12.51
N TYR A 57 -6.38 1.81 11.82
CA TYR A 57 -5.24 1.08 12.41
C TYR A 57 -4.53 1.90 13.48
N ALA A 58 -4.23 3.18 13.23
CA ALA A 58 -3.64 4.09 14.22
C ALA A 58 -4.52 4.19 15.48
N LYS A 59 -5.83 4.41 15.29
CA LYS A 59 -6.80 4.46 16.40
C LYS A 59 -6.93 3.13 17.14
N HIS A 60 -6.76 2.01 16.46
CA HIS A 60 -6.77 0.70 17.11
C HIS A 60 -5.53 0.47 17.96
N LEU A 61 -4.35 0.88 17.48
CA LEU A 61 -3.09 0.79 18.24
C LEU A 61 -3.11 1.71 19.46
N GLU A 62 -3.61 2.93 19.29
CA GLU A 62 -3.68 3.94 20.35
C GLU A 62 -5.10 4.54 20.40
N PRO A 63 -6.01 3.95 21.20
CA PRO A 63 -7.42 4.37 21.27
C PRO A 63 -7.64 5.84 21.67
N PHE A 64 -6.67 6.44 22.36
CA PHE A 64 -6.71 7.82 22.83
C PHE A 64 -5.88 8.79 21.98
N MET A 65 -5.31 8.34 20.86
CA MET A 65 -4.60 9.21 19.93
C MET A 65 -5.55 10.29 19.41
N GLU A 66 -5.08 11.55 19.42
CA GLU A 66 -5.83 12.70 18.97
C GLU A 66 -5.95 12.70 17.45
N PRO A 67 -7.02 13.28 16.88
CA PRO A 67 -7.22 13.29 15.42
C PRO A 67 -6.05 13.88 14.63
N GLY A 68 -5.37 14.90 15.16
CA GLY A 68 -4.20 15.51 14.52
C GLY A 68 -3.03 14.52 14.41
N ASP A 69 -2.71 13.83 15.50
CA ASP A 69 -1.62 12.84 15.55
C ASP A 69 -1.91 11.63 14.64
N ILE A 70 -3.20 11.23 14.53
CA ILE A 70 -3.63 10.19 13.58
C ILE A 70 -3.34 10.64 12.15
N GLU A 71 -3.71 11.87 11.78
CA GLU A 71 -3.43 12.38 10.43
C GLU A 71 -1.93 12.48 10.16
N GLU A 72 -1.11 12.93 11.13
CA GLU A 72 0.35 12.96 10.98
C GLU A 72 0.90 11.55 10.72
N CYS A 73 0.49 10.56 11.51
CA CYS A 73 0.88 9.16 11.30
C CYS A 73 0.49 8.63 9.91
N VAL A 74 -0.72 8.98 9.43
CA VAL A 74 -1.22 8.55 8.13
C VAL A 74 -0.43 9.22 7.00
N VAL A 75 -0.15 10.53 7.10
CA VAL A 75 0.67 11.27 6.13
C VAL A 75 2.08 10.69 6.06
N GLU A 76 2.75 10.50 7.19
CA GLU A 76 4.07 9.89 7.25
C GLU A 76 4.08 8.49 6.62
N HIS A 77 3.08 7.66 6.93
CA HIS A 77 2.96 6.31 6.37
C HIS A 77 2.72 6.35 4.86
N ALA A 78 1.87 7.26 4.39
CA ALA A 78 1.55 7.42 2.98
C ALA A 78 2.78 7.82 2.17
N GLU A 79 3.55 8.81 2.63
CA GLU A 79 4.78 9.27 1.96
C GLU A 79 5.88 8.20 1.99
N ALA A 80 6.08 7.53 3.14
CA ALA A 80 7.14 6.54 3.28
C ALA A 80 6.87 5.25 2.50
N LYS A 81 5.59 4.88 2.32
CA LYS A 81 5.20 3.57 1.79
C LYS A 81 4.13 3.61 0.70
N LEU A 82 2.95 4.17 0.96
CA LEU A 82 1.79 3.97 0.08
C LEU A 82 2.01 4.56 -1.31
N VAL A 83 2.61 5.75 -1.40
CA VAL A 83 3.01 6.38 -2.67
C VAL A 83 4.00 5.50 -3.46
N ARG A 84 4.89 4.80 -2.75
CA ARG A 84 5.90 3.93 -3.37
C ARG A 84 5.30 2.66 -3.94
N LEU A 85 4.11 2.21 -3.49
CA LEU A 85 3.48 1.01 -4.05
C LEU A 85 3.20 1.16 -5.55
N TYR A 86 2.73 2.33 -5.98
CA TYR A 86 2.52 2.63 -7.39
C TYR A 86 3.81 3.07 -8.08
N THR A 87 4.50 4.08 -7.54
CA THR A 87 5.66 4.71 -8.20
C THR A 87 6.92 3.84 -8.22
N GLY A 88 7.06 2.93 -7.25
CA GLY A 88 8.20 2.03 -7.11
C GLY A 88 8.07 0.71 -7.88
N GLY A 89 6.99 0.53 -8.65
CA GLY A 89 6.80 -0.66 -9.48
C GLY A 89 6.42 -1.92 -8.69
N PHE A 90 5.84 -1.77 -7.50
CA PHE A 90 5.40 -2.90 -6.67
C PHE A 90 4.05 -3.49 -7.10
N ILE A 91 3.34 -2.79 -7.98
CA ILE A 91 2.17 -3.30 -8.72
C ILE A 91 2.69 -3.78 -10.07
N CYS A 92 2.70 -5.09 -10.24
CA CYS A 92 3.44 -5.81 -11.28
C CYS A 92 2.68 -5.90 -12.61
N THR A 93 1.37 -6.12 -12.58
CA THR A 93 0.60 -6.40 -13.79
C THR A 93 0.08 -5.12 -14.44
N ALA A 94 0.01 -5.11 -15.78
CA ALA A 94 -0.56 -3.97 -16.50
C ALA A 94 -2.03 -3.68 -16.10
N PRO A 95 -2.92 -4.68 -15.95
CA PRO A 95 -4.26 -4.44 -15.41
C PRO A 95 -4.24 -3.90 -13.97
N GLY A 96 -3.38 -4.44 -13.10
CA GLY A 96 -3.25 -3.96 -11.73
C GLY A 96 -2.82 -2.49 -11.68
N ARG A 97 -1.88 -2.08 -12.52
CA ARG A 97 -1.46 -0.67 -12.64
C ARG A 97 -2.58 0.24 -13.15
N ALA A 98 -3.37 -0.21 -14.11
CA ALA A 98 -4.51 0.57 -14.61
C ALA A 98 -5.58 0.79 -13.52
N ILE A 99 -5.80 -0.20 -12.64
CA ILE A 99 -6.71 -0.07 -11.49
C ILE A 99 -6.10 0.85 -10.42
N ALA A 100 -4.80 0.74 -10.18
CA ALA A 100 -4.11 1.47 -9.12
C ALA A 100 -3.89 2.96 -9.41
N GLU A 101 -3.83 3.35 -10.68
CA GLU A 101 -3.56 4.74 -11.07
C GLU A 101 -4.55 5.76 -10.48
N PRO A 102 -5.88 5.62 -10.62
CA PRO A 102 -6.82 6.57 -10.00
C PRO A 102 -6.70 6.60 -8.48
N LEU A 103 -6.47 5.45 -7.83
CA LEU A 103 -6.28 5.37 -6.37
C LEU A 103 -4.97 6.02 -5.91
N HIS A 104 -3.93 5.99 -6.75
CA HIS A 104 -2.70 6.70 -6.50
C HIS A 104 -2.92 8.22 -6.57
N LEU A 105 -3.71 8.70 -7.52
CA LEU A 105 -4.05 10.12 -7.62
C LEU A 105 -4.83 10.59 -6.39
N GLU A 106 -5.80 9.81 -5.91
CA GLU A 106 -6.50 10.11 -4.65
C GLU A 106 -5.54 10.25 -3.46
N LEU A 107 -4.50 9.41 -3.39
CA LEU A 107 -3.48 9.49 -2.35
C LEU A 107 -2.60 10.74 -2.48
N VAL A 108 -2.28 11.15 -3.72
CA VAL A 108 -1.52 12.38 -3.99
C VAL A 108 -2.35 13.60 -3.59
N ASP A 109 -3.61 13.67 -4.00
CA ASP A 109 -4.53 14.76 -3.65
C ASP A 109 -4.66 14.89 -2.13
N TYR A 110 -4.81 13.78 -1.41
CA TYR A 110 -4.82 13.75 0.06
C TYR A 110 -3.56 14.37 0.68
N LEU A 111 -2.38 14.03 0.15
CA LEU A 111 -1.11 14.55 0.66
C LEU A 111 -0.91 16.04 0.35
N GLU A 112 -1.39 16.50 -0.81
CA GLU A 112 -1.36 17.92 -1.17
C GLU A 112 -2.26 18.74 -0.25
N ASP A 113 -3.48 18.25 0.03
CA ASP A 113 -4.40 18.87 0.97
C ASP A 113 -3.84 18.93 2.39
N ALA A 114 -3.18 17.86 2.86
CA ALA A 114 -2.52 17.85 4.16
C ALA A 114 -1.40 18.90 4.23
N LYS A 115 -0.59 19.03 3.18
CA LYS A 115 0.48 20.03 3.08
C LYS A 115 -0.05 21.46 3.03
N ALA A 116 -1.20 21.69 2.40
CA ALA A 116 -1.84 23.00 2.35
C ALA A 116 -2.33 23.45 3.74
N LYS A 117 -2.90 22.53 4.53
CA LYS A 117 -3.34 22.80 5.90
C LYS A 117 -2.17 23.20 6.81
N ASN A 118 -1.07 22.45 6.75
CA ASN A 118 0.14 22.71 7.57
C ASN A 118 0.88 24.02 7.24
N LYS A 119 0.56 24.70 6.12
CA LYS A 119 1.16 26.01 5.76
C LYS A 119 0.39 27.20 6.33
N THR A 120 -0.77 26.97 6.95
CA THR A 120 -1.68 28.04 7.40
C THR A 120 -1.64 28.23 8.93
N ASP A 121 -0.88 27.40 9.64
CA ASP A 121 -0.57 27.48 11.07
C ASP A 121 0.84 28.08 11.31
#